data_AF-V4VCG7-F1
#
_entry.id   AF-V4VCG7-F1
#
_cell.length_a   1.000
_cell.length_b   1.000
_cell.length_c   1.000
_cell.angle_alpha   90.00
_cell.angle_beta   90.00
_cell.angle_gamma   90.00
#
_symmetry.space_group_name_H-M   'P 1'
#
loop_
_entity.id
_entity.type
_entity.pdbx_description
1 polymer ?
#
loop_
_entity_poly.entity_id
_entity_poly.type
_entity_poly.pdbx_seq_one_letter_code
_entity_poly.pdbx_strand_id
1 'polypeptide(L)'
;MFTGEMNLKNWVKESLPHGLPKIADANLLREENFFSARMDCLLSIFHLALDCCAELPDQRLYMKDAATKLKKIRDKFLEDANTLRL
;
A
#
# COMPACT_ATOMS: atom_id res chain seq x y z
N MET A 1 23.34 3.90 -5.32
CA MET A 1 22.57 4.36 -6.50
C MET A 1 22.03 3.14 -7.21
N PHE A 2 20.79 3.15 -7.70
CA PHE A 2 20.26 2.03 -8.48
C PHE A 2 21.00 1.93 -9.83
N THR A 3 21.19 0.71 -10.36
CA THR A 3 21.97 0.46 -11.57
C THR A 3 21.17 -0.38 -12.57
N GLY A 4 21.40 -0.18 -13.87
CA GLY A 4 20.69 -0.91 -14.93
C GLY A 4 19.21 -0.53 -14.99
N GLU A 5 18.34 -1.52 -15.12
CA GLU A 5 16.87 -1.35 -15.19
C GLU A 5 16.21 -1.17 -13.80
N MET A 6 17.01 -1.23 -12.73
CA MET A 6 16.51 -1.03 -11.37
C MET A 6 16.30 0.47 -11.11
N ASN A 7 15.11 0.83 -10.65
CA ASN A 7 14.78 2.16 -10.14
C ASN A 7 14.08 2.00 -8.77
N LEU A 8 13.82 3.11 -8.08
CA LEU A 8 13.17 3.09 -6.77
C LEU A 8 11.80 2.38 -6.82
N LYS A 9 11.01 2.60 -7.88
CA LYS A 9 9.69 1.98 -8.04
C LYS A 9 9.78 0.46 -8.12
N ASN A 10 10.67 -0.07 -8.96
CA ASN A 10 10.89 -1.50 -9.13
C ASN A 10 11.42 -2.14 -7.85
N TRP A 11 12.36 -1.46 -7.17
CA TRP A 11 12.87 -1.92 -5.88
C TRP A 11 11.78 -2.01 -4.81
N VAL A 12 10.90 -1.00 -4.72
CA VAL A 12 9.75 -1.04 -3.80
C VAL A 12 8.80 -2.18 -4.19
N LYS A 13 8.49 -2.33 -5.48
CA LYS A 13 7.59 -3.38 -5.98
C LYS A 13 8.11 -4.78 -5.63
N GLU A 14 9.40 -5.04 -5.81
CA GLU A 14 10.03 -6.32 -5.47
C GLU A 14 10.16 -6.56 -3.97
N SER A 15 10.19 -5.50 -3.17
CA SER A 15 10.28 -5.60 -1.71
C SER A 15 8.94 -5.95 -1.05
N LEU A 16 7.80 -5.79 -1.74
CA LEU A 16 6.48 -6.06 -1.17
C LEU A 16 6.09 -7.54 -1.32
N PRO A 17 5.39 -8.12 -0.33
CA PRO A 17 4.94 -7.50 0.93
C PRO A 17 6.00 -7.53 2.05
N HIS A 18 7.09 -8.29 1.88
CA HIS A 18 8.02 -8.65 2.98
C HIS A 18 8.77 -7.47 3.61
N GLY A 19 8.99 -6.39 2.87
CA GLY A 19 9.63 -5.17 3.37
C GLY A 19 8.69 -4.26 4.16
N LEU A 20 7.38 -4.44 4.01
CA LEU A 20 6.37 -3.54 4.57
C LEU A 20 6.38 -3.47 6.11
N PRO A 21 6.48 -4.59 6.86
CA PRO A 21 6.57 -4.53 8.32
C PRO A 21 7.79 -3.77 8.84
N LYS A 22 8.87 -3.70 8.05
CA LYS A 22 10.13 -3.05 8.45
C LYS A 22 10.09 -1.53 8.33
N ILE A 23 9.15 -1.00 7.52
CA ILE A 23 9.05 0.44 7.22
C ILE A 23 7.77 1.06 7.80
N ALA A 24 6.80 0.24 8.20
CA ALA A 24 5.60 0.71 8.86
C ALA A 24 5.92 1.28 10.25
N ASP A 25 5.27 2.38 10.62
CA ASP A 25 5.41 2.96 11.95
C ASP A 25 4.97 1.95 13.01
N ALA A 26 5.81 1.73 14.02
CA ALA A 26 5.54 0.75 15.08
C ALA A 26 4.24 1.05 15.84
N ASN A 27 3.81 2.31 15.92
CA ASN A 27 2.54 2.69 16.52
C ASN A 27 1.35 2.25 15.66
N LEU A 28 1.52 2.16 14.34
CA LEU A 28 0.51 1.59 13.45
C LEU A 28 0.41 0.07 13.62
N LEU A 29 1.45 -0.62 14.08
CA LEU A 29 1.45 -2.09 14.22
C LEU A 29 1.26 -2.60 15.66
N ARG A 30 1.07 -1.69 16.63
CA ARG A 30 1.06 -2.03 18.07
C ARG A 30 -0.07 -2.98 18.48
N GLU A 31 -1.24 -2.90 17.85
CA GLU A 31 -2.39 -3.73 18.22
C GLU A 31 -2.46 -4.98 17.35
N GLU A 32 -2.12 -6.14 17.94
CA GLU A 32 -2.08 -7.44 17.25
C GLU A 32 -3.41 -7.80 16.59
N ASN A 33 -4.54 -7.47 17.24
CA ASN A 33 -5.89 -7.75 16.73
C ASN A 33 -6.16 -7.11 15.37
N PHE A 34 -5.45 -6.04 15.01
CA PHE A 34 -5.62 -5.35 13.73
C PHE A 34 -4.40 -5.49 12.82
N PHE A 35 -3.39 -6.26 13.22
CA PHE A 35 -2.12 -6.34 12.49
C PHE A 35 -2.33 -6.75 11.03
N SER A 36 -3.08 -7.83 10.78
CA SER A 36 -3.36 -8.30 9.41
C SER A 36 -4.10 -7.25 8.59
N ALA A 37 -5.22 -6.71 9.12
CA ALA A 37 -6.01 -5.71 8.41
C ALA A 37 -5.22 -4.43 8.09
N ARG A 38 -4.37 -3.98 9.03
CA ARG A 38 -3.48 -2.81 8.81
C ARG A 38 -2.40 -3.12 7.77
N MET A 39 -1.82 -4.31 7.79
CA MET A 39 -0.82 -4.74 6.80
C MET A 39 -1.43 -4.85 5.40
N ASP A 40 -2.63 -5.41 5.27
CA ASP A 40 -3.35 -5.51 3.99
C ASP A 40 -3.75 -4.14 3.44
N CYS A 41 -4.19 -3.24 4.33
CA CYS A 41 -4.48 -1.84 3.99
C CYS A 41 -3.22 -1.13 3.49
N LEU A 42 -2.11 -1.21 4.23
CA LEU A 42 -0.83 -0.62 3.85
C LEU A 42 -0.33 -1.19 2.51
N LEU A 43 -0.41 -2.50 2.31
CA LEU A 43 -0.01 -3.14 1.04
C LEU A 43 -0.83 -2.60 -0.13
N SER A 44 -2.14 -2.43 0.06
CA SER A 44 -3.04 -1.86 -0.95
C SER A 44 -2.69 -0.39 -1.28
N ILE A 45 -2.34 0.41 -0.27
CA ILE A 45 -1.87 1.79 -0.44
C ILE A 45 -0.56 1.82 -1.24
N PHE A 46 0.39 0.93 -0.94
CA PHE A 46 1.66 0.86 -1.66
C PHE A 46 1.46 0.46 -3.12
N HIS A 47 0.61 -0.51 -3.43
CA HIS A 47 0.27 -0.86 -4.81
C HIS A 47 -0.35 0.33 -5.55
N LEU A 48 -1.24 1.08 -4.90
CA LEU A 48 -1.81 2.30 -5.48
C LEU A 48 -0.73 3.38 -5.71
N ALA A 49 0.18 3.58 -4.76
CA ALA A 49 1.28 4.53 -4.91
C ALA A 49 2.18 4.15 -6.11
N LEU A 50 2.46 2.86 -6.32
CA LEU A 50 3.22 2.38 -7.47
C LEU A 50 2.52 2.68 -8.80
N ASP A 51 1.18 2.58 -8.87
CA ASP A 51 0.38 3.00 -10.03
C ASP A 51 0.48 4.51 -10.28
N CYS A 52 0.42 5.32 -9.22
CA CYS A 52 0.56 6.78 -9.31
C CYS A 52 1.97 7.23 -9.72
N CYS A 53 2.99 6.42 -9.41
CA CYS A 53 4.40 6.70 -9.69
C CYS A 53 4.90 6.05 -11.00
N ALA A 54 4.03 5.75 -11.98
CA ALA A 54 4.49 5.31 -13.29
C ALA A 54 5.45 6.34 -13.95
N GLU A 55 6.48 5.83 -14.64
CA GLU A 55 7.52 6.66 -15.23
C GLU A 55 6.92 7.60 -16.28
N LEU A 56 6.16 7.01 -17.22
CA LEU A 56 5.49 7.75 -18.27
C LEU A 56 4.21 8.41 -17.74
N PRO A 57 3.98 9.72 -18.00
CA PRO A 57 2.82 10.44 -17.50
C PRO A 57 1.46 9.83 -17.88
N ASP A 58 1.35 9.26 -19.08
CA ASP A 58 0.17 8.61 -19.64
C ASP A 58 -0.13 7.24 -19.00
N GLN A 59 0.87 6.62 -18.37
CA GLN A 59 0.71 5.38 -17.60
C GLN A 59 0.36 5.63 -16.13
N ARG A 60 0.42 6.87 -15.66
CA ARG A 60 0.07 7.20 -14.26
C ARG A 60 -1.44 7.11 -14.10
N LEU A 61 -1.85 6.59 -12.94
CA LEU A 61 -3.26 6.52 -12.61
C LEU A 61 -3.88 7.94 -12.54
N TYR A 62 -5.05 8.12 -13.17
CA TYR A 62 -5.77 9.39 -13.07
C TYR A 62 -6.16 9.68 -11.62
N MET A 63 -6.09 10.95 -11.22
CA MET A 63 -6.37 11.34 -9.82
C MET A 63 -7.79 10.96 -9.35
N LYS A 64 -8.78 11.01 -10.26
CA LYS A 64 -10.16 10.55 -9.98
C LYS A 64 -10.21 9.05 -9.65
N ASP A 65 -9.39 8.25 -10.33
CA ASP A 65 -9.35 6.81 -10.16
C ASP A 65 -8.54 6.47 -8.90
N ALA A 66 -7.48 7.23 -8.61
CA ALA A 66 -6.73 7.16 -7.35
C ALA A 66 -7.63 7.44 -6.15
N ALA A 67 -8.42 8.52 -6.19
CA ALA A 67 -9.39 8.84 -5.13
C ALA A 67 -10.44 7.73 -4.96
N THR A 68 -10.93 7.16 -6.07
CA THR A 68 -11.87 6.04 -6.05
C THR A 68 -11.25 4.79 -5.42
N LYS A 69 -10.01 4.45 -5.77
CA LYS A 69 -9.28 3.32 -5.18
C LYS A 69 -8.98 3.55 -3.69
N LEU A 70 -8.56 4.75 -3.29
CA LEU A 70 -8.36 5.10 -1.87
C LEU A 70 -9.65 4.92 -1.05
N LYS A 71 -10.79 5.36 -1.58
CA LYS A 71 -12.08 5.16 -0.93
C LYS A 71 -12.38 3.68 -0.71
N LYS A 72 -12.15 2.84 -1.73
CA LYS A 72 -12.31 1.38 -1.63
C LYS A 72 -11.37 0.75 -0.60
N ILE A 73 -10.09 1.17 -0.56
CA ILE A 73 -9.12 0.68 0.41
C ILE A 73 -9.57 1.02 1.84
N ARG A 74 -10.03 2.26 2.07
CA ARG A 74 -10.57 2.69 3.35
C ARG A 74 -11.80 1.86 3.75
N ASP A 75 -12.75 1.72 2.86
CA ASP A 75 -14.01 1.02 3.15
C ASP A 75 -13.73 -0.45 3.50
N LYS A 76 -12.86 -1.14 2.74
CA LYS A 76 -12.39 -2.49 3.04
C LYS A 76 -11.69 -2.59 4.40
N PHE A 77 -10.77 -1.66 4.71
CA PHE A 77 -10.08 -1.65 6.00
C PHE A 77 -11.05 -1.55 7.18
N LEU A 78 -12.10 -0.72 7.05
CA LEU A 78 -13.13 -0.58 8.08
C LEU A 78 -13.97 -1.85 8.23
N GLU A 79 -14.29 -2.55 7.13
CA GLU A 79 -14.98 -3.84 7.15
C GLU A 79 -14.14 -4.93 7.83
N ASP A 80 -12.87 -5.05 7.46
CA ASP A 80 -11.94 -6.02 8.04
C ASP A 80 -11.74 -5.74 9.54
N ALA A 81 -11.59 -4.47 9.93
CA ALA A 81 -11.48 -4.08 11.34
C ALA A 81 -12.76 -4.32 12.15
N ASN A 82 -13.95 -4.24 11.55
CA ASN A 82 -15.21 -4.52 12.23
C ASN A 82 -15.47 -6.02 12.36
N THR A 83 -15.04 -6.83 11.39
CA THR A 83 -15.14 -8.30 11.45
C THR A 83 -14.31 -8.88 12.60
N LEU A 84 -13.21 -8.23 12.96
CA LEU A 84 -12.33 -8.61 14.08
C LEU A 84 -12.85 -8.17 15.47
N ARG A 85 -14.01 -7.49 15.53
CA ARG A 85 -14.67 -7.09 16.79
C ARG A 85 -15.82 -8.02 17.22
N LEU A 86 -16.18 -8.99 16.38
CA LEU A 86 -17.14 -10.06 16.67
C LEU A 86 -16.40 -11.30 17.19
#